data_AF-A0A6H5GZ19-F1
#
_entry.id   AF-A0A6H5GZ19-F1
#
_cell.length_a   1.000
_cell.length_b   1.000
_cell.length_c   1.000
_cell.angle_alpha   90.00
_cell.angle_beta   90.00
_cell.angle_gamma   90.00
#
_symmetry.space_group_name_H-M   'P 1'
#
loop_
_entity.id
_entity.type
_entity.pdbx_description
1 polymer ?
#
loop_
_entity_poly.entity_id
_entity_poly.type
_entity_poly.pdbx_seq_one_letter_code
_entity_poly.pdbx_strand_id
1 'polypeptide(L)'
;MAGVLFEDIFNVKDIDPQGKAFDRVSRLFCESESFKMDLILDVNTWLYPMDLGDKFRLVLTTTLYENGYPDNPEWMPVENEPTRADSFEYVMYGKLYR
;
A
#
# COMPACT_ATOMS: atom_id res chain seq x y z
N MET A 1 18.13 5.09 -0.54
CA MET A 1 16.89 5.07 0.26
C MET A 1 17.02 3.98 1.31
N ALA A 2 17.27 4.33 2.57
CA ALA A 2 17.41 3.32 3.63
C ALA A 2 16.04 2.73 4.01
N GLY A 3 15.92 1.44 4.24
CA GLY A 3 14.68 0.83 4.77
C GLY A 3 13.51 0.63 3.79
N VAL A 4 13.67 0.91 2.49
CA VAL A 4 12.73 0.43 1.47
C VAL A 4 13.02 -1.05 1.21
N LEU A 5 12.02 -1.90 1.35
CA LEU A 5 12.13 -3.34 1.13
C LEU A 5 11.72 -3.73 -0.29
N PHE A 6 10.73 -3.04 -0.84
CA PHE A 6 10.15 -3.34 -2.14
C PHE A 6 9.50 -2.08 -2.72
N GLU A 7 9.63 -1.90 -4.02
CA GLU A 7 8.99 -0.82 -4.78
C GLU A 7 8.69 -1.34 -6.18
N ASP A 8 7.44 -1.18 -6.62
CA ASP A 8 7.03 -1.47 -7.99
C ASP A 8 5.72 -0.76 -8.36
N ILE A 9 5.39 -0.76 -9.65
CA ILE A 9 4.10 -0.33 -10.20
C ILE A 9 3.25 -1.56 -10.47
N PHE A 10 2.02 -1.53 -9.96
CA PHE A 10 1.02 -2.57 -10.15
C PHE A 10 -0.15 -2.04 -10.96
N ASN A 11 -0.72 -2.92 -11.78
CA ASN A 11 -1.93 -2.69 -12.55
C ASN A 11 -3.07 -3.56 -12.00
N VAL A 12 -4.22 -2.97 -11.70
CA VAL A 12 -5.42 -3.67 -11.22
C VAL A 12 -6.04 -4.46 -12.37
N LYS A 13 -5.99 -5.79 -12.29
CA LYS A 13 -6.51 -6.72 -13.30
C LYS A 13 -7.92 -7.21 -13.01
N ASP A 14 -8.29 -7.28 -11.74
CA ASP A 14 -9.62 -7.69 -11.32
C ASP A 14 -9.95 -7.12 -9.93
N ILE A 15 -11.23 -6.98 -9.63
CA ILE A 15 -11.75 -6.48 -8.35
C ILE A 15 -12.90 -7.39 -7.92
N ASP A 16 -12.78 -7.99 -6.73
CA ASP A 16 -13.80 -8.85 -6.13
C ASP A 16 -14.33 -9.97 -7.09
N PRO A 17 -13.47 -10.87 -7.60
CA PRO A 17 -13.86 -11.90 -8.59
C PRO A 17 -14.92 -12.88 -8.08
N GLN A 18 -15.06 -13.00 -6.75
CA GLN A 18 -16.08 -13.83 -6.11
C GLN A 18 -17.36 -13.05 -5.77
N GLY A 19 -17.47 -11.81 -6.25
CA GLY A 19 -18.50 -10.87 -5.87
C GLY A 19 -18.10 -10.02 -4.66
N LYS A 20 -18.72 -8.84 -4.56
CA LYS A 20 -18.45 -7.88 -3.48
C LYS A 20 -19.04 -8.37 -2.16
N ALA A 21 -18.19 -8.89 -1.29
CA ALA A 21 -18.58 -9.39 0.03
C ALA A 21 -18.72 -8.29 1.09
N PHE A 22 -17.99 -7.18 0.94
CA PHE A 22 -17.95 -6.08 1.91
C PHE A 22 -18.25 -4.75 1.23
N ASP A 23 -18.99 -3.86 1.90
CA ASP A 23 -19.41 -2.59 1.31
C ASP A 23 -18.25 -1.62 1.07
N ARG A 24 -17.28 -1.59 2.00
CA ARG A 24 -16.20 -0.60 2.07
C ARG A 24 -14.82 -1.15 1.78
N VAL A 25 -14.69 -2.47 1.65
CA VAL A 25 -13.42 -3.15 1.38
C VAL A 25 -13.59 -3.98 0.14
N SER A 26 -12.66 -3.84 -0.79
CA SER A 26 -12.59 -4.69 -1.97
C SER A 26 -11.24 -5.36 -2.04
N ARG A 27 -11.24 -6.57 -2.58
CA ARG A 27 -10.04 -7.36 -2.86
C ARG A 27 -9.59 -7.12 -4.28
N LEU A 28 -8.47 -6.45 -4.41
CA LEU A 28 -7.82 -6.18 -5.69
C LEU A 28 -6.91 -7.34 -6.07
N PHE A 29 -6.96 -7.72 -7.35
CA PHE A 29 -6.00 -8.62 -7.98
C PHE A 29 -5.18 -7.79 -8.95
N CYS A 30 -3.89 -7.67 -8.68
CA CYS A 30 -2.98 -6.79 -9.40
C CYS A 30 -1.80 -7.57 -9.97
N GLU A 31 -1.27 -7.08 -11.09
CA GLU A 31 -0.06 -7.62 -11.71
C GLU A 31 1.01 -6.54 -11.77
N SER A 32 2.24 -6.91 -11.40
CA SER A 32 3.43 -6.08 -11.46
C SER A 32 3.87 -5.84 -12.91
N GLU A 33 4.25 -4.60 -13.24
CA GLU A 33 4.78 -4.29 -14.57
C GLU A 33 6.22 -4.77 -14.76
N SER A 34 7.01 -4.78 -13.68
CA SER A 34 8.47 -5.00 -13.76
C SER A 34 8.86 -6.46 -13.55
N PHE A 35 8.23 -7.14 -12.58
CA PHE A 35 8.72 -8.40 -12.02
C PHE A 35 7.83 -9.61 -12.32
N LYS A 36 6.74 -9.46 -13.09
CA LYS A 36 5.74 -10.52 -13.34
C LYS A 36 5.25 -11.17 -12.03
N MET A 37 4.97 -10.33 -11.04
CA MET A 37 4.45 -10.75 -9.74
C MET A 37 2.95 -10.46 -9.67
N ASP A 38 2.21 -11.40 -9.09
CA ASP A 38 0.81 -11.19 -8.74
C ASP A 38 0.71 -10.67 -7.31
N LEU A 39 -0.18 -9.70 -7.10
CA LEU A 39 -0.48 -9.09 -5.81
C LEU A 39 -1.98 -9.19 -5.54
N ILE A 40 -2.35 -9.72 -4.38
CA ILE A 40 -3.71 -9.66 -3.87
C ILE A 40 -3.71 -8.69 -2.70
N LEU A 41 -4.53 -7.64 -2.76
CA LEU A 41 -4.55 -6.57 -1.77
C LEU A 41 -5.97 -6.18 -1.40
N ASP A 42 -6.28 -6.23 -0.11
CA ASP A 42 -7.55 -5.72 0.42
C ASP A 42 -7.40 -4.23 0.73
N VAL A 43 -8.23 -3.39 0.10
CA VAL A 43 -8.17 -1.91 0.22
C VAL A 43 -9.51 -1.36 0.67
N ASN A 44 -9.49 -0.31 1.50
CA ASN A 44 -10.70 0.44 1.85
C ASN A 44 -11.11 1.35 0.68
N THR A 45 -11.94 0.82 -0.21
CA THR A 45 -12.40 1.51 -1.43
C THR A 45 -13.34 2.68 -1.15
N TRP A 46 -13.81 2.85 0.08
CA TRP A 46 -14.56 4.04 0.47
C TRP A 46 -13.65 5.25 0.74
N LEU A 47 -12.45 5.02 1.27
CA LEU A 47 -11.46 6.09 1.50
C LEU A 47 -10.60 6.33 0.27
N TYR A 48 -10.21 5.25 -0.42
CA TYR A 48 -9.35 5.29 -1.59
C TYR A 48 -10.03 4.54 -2.75
N PRO A 49 -10.87 5.23 -3.54
CA PRO A 49 -11.58 4.60 -4.66
C PRO A 49 -10.57 4.12 -5.72
N MET A 50 -10.76 2.90 -6.18
CA MET A 50 -9.89 2.23 -7.16
C MET A 50 -10.77 1.53 -8.20
N ASP A 51 -10.41 1.69 -9.47
CA ASP A 51 -11.13 1.13 -10.60
C ASP A 51 -10.29 0.07 -11.34
N LEU A 52 -10.99 -0.72 -12.16
CA LEU A 52 -10.36 -1.74 -12.99
C LEU A 52 -9.41 -1.08 -14.02
N GLY A 53 -8.17 -1.58 -14.10
CA GLY A 53 -7.15 -1.05 -15.00
C GLY A 53 -6.31 0.09 -14.43
N ASP A 54 -6.62 0.57 -13.22
CA ASP A 54 -5.82 1.57 -12.54
C ASP A 54 -4.40 1.07 -12.30
N LYS A 55 -3.45 2.01 -12.36
CA LYS A 55 -2.05 1.77 -12.05
C LYS A 55 -1.67 2.55 -10.81
N PHE A 56 -1.05 1.87 -9.86
CA PHE A 56 -0.58 2.48 -8.63
C PHE A 56 0.85 2.05 -8.33
N ARG A 57 1.61 2.96 -7.72
CA ARG A 57 2.95 2.68 -7.21
C ARG A 57 2.84 2.17 -5.79
N LEU A 58 3.35 0.98 -5.54
CA LEU A 58 3.40 0.37 -4.21
C LEU A 58 4.84 0.39 -3.69
N VAL A 59 5.01 0.89 -2.47
CA VAL A 59 6.28 0.84 -1.74
C VAL A 59 6.06 0.16 -0.40
N LEU A 60 6.86 -0.86 -0.10
CA LEU A 60 6.94 -1.48 1.22
C LEU A 60 8.21 -1.01 1.90
N THR A 61 8.07 -0.54 3.14
CA THR A 61 9.19 -0.02 3.92
C THR A 61 9.06 -0.41 5.39
N THR A 62 10.18 -0.52 6.09
CA THR A 62 10.22 -0.79 7.54
C THR A 62 10.12 0.46 8.39
N THR A 63 10.17 1.66 7.79
CA THR A 63 10.12 2.94 8.50
C THR A 63 9.61 4.05 7.59
N LEU A 64 8.82 4.96 8.17
CA LEU A 64 8.35 6.17 7.49
C LEU A 64 9.45 7.24 7.37
N TYR A 65 10.49 7.19 8.20
CA TYR A 65 11.57 8.17 8.17
C TYR A 65 12.55 7.90 7.02
N GLU A 66 12.83 8.92 6.21
CA GLU A 66 13.72 8.77 5.05
C GLU A 66 15.18 8.46 5.43
N ASN A 67 15.57 8.95 6.60
CA ASN A 67 16.89 8.77 7.20
C ASN A 67 17.14 7.32 7.71
N GLY A 68 16.12 6.46 7.70
CA GLY A 68 16.23 5.06 8.09
C GLY A 68 16.21 4.81 9.61
N TYR A 69 15.89 5.82 10.42
CA TYR A 69 15.66 5.59 11.85
C TYR A 69 14.46 4.66 12.05
N PRO A 70 14.49 3.79 13.08
CA PRO A 70 13.37 2.90 13.37
C PRO A 70 12.14 3.72 13.74
N ASP A 71 10.98 3.21 13.36
CA ASP A 71 9.70 3.85 13.65
C ASP A 71 9.40 3.84 15.16
N ASN A 72 8.75 4.89 15.66
CA ASN A 72 8.35 4.95 17.06
C ASN A 72 7.20 3.95 17.30
N PRO A 73 7.27 3.08 18.34
CA PRO A 73 6.14 2.21 18.67
C PRO A 73 4.86 2.97 19.07
N GLU A 74 4.97 4.23 19.48
CA GLU A 74 3.82 5.09 19.79
C GLU A 74 3.45 5.96 18.59
N TRP A 75 2.19 5.87 18.16
CA TRP A 75 1.66 6.72 17.10
C TRP A 75 1.44 8.14 17.60
N MET A 76 2.02 9.12 16.91
CA MET A 76 1.82 10.54 17.18
C MET A 76 1.05 11.19 16.01
N PRO A 77 -0.13 11.79 16.24
CA PRO A 77 -0.94 12.39 15.17
C PRO A 77 -0.29 13.61 14.50
N VAL A 78 0.66 14.24 15.17
CA VAL A 78 1.36 15.44 14.70
C VAL A 78 2.84 15.15 14.76
N GLU A 79 3.39 14.71 13.63
CA GLU A 79 4.82 14.73 13.41
C GLU A 79 5.18 16.05 12.72
N ASN A 80 6.15 16.78 13.27
CA ASN A 80 6.59 18.06 12.71
C ASN A 80 7.61 17.87 11.56
N GLU A 81 8.00 16.64 11.29
CA GLU A 81 8.98 16.30 10.26
C GLU A 81 8.30 15.67 9.05
N PRO A 82 8.74 16.00 7.82
CA PRO A 82 8.22 15.36 6.62
C PRO A 82 8.58 13.87 6.62
N THR A 83 7.62 13.04 6.27
CA THR A 83 7.80 11.59 6.22
C THR A 83 7.57 11.06 4.80
N ARG A 84 7.90 9.78 4.57
CA ARG A 84 7.57 9.11 3.31
C ARG A 84 6.08 9.16 3.01
N ALA A 85 5.22 9.13 4.04
CA ALA A 85 3.77 9.11 3.87
C ALA A 85 3.28 10.33 3.09
N ASP A 86 3.94 11.49 3.20
CA ASP A 86 3.53 12.73 2.53
C ASP A 86 3.60 12.65 1.00
N SER A 87 4.35 11.66 0.46
CA SER A 87 4.49 11.42 -0.97
C SER A 87 3.53 10.34 -1.51
N PHE A 88 2.63 9.80 -0.69
CA PHE A 88 1.70 8.73 -1.06
C PHE A 88 0.27 9.08 -0.65
N GLU A 89 -0.70 8.59 -1.43
CA GLU A 89 -2.11 8.88 -1.22
C GLU A 89 -2.77 7.93 -0.20
N TYR A 90 -2.23 6.72 -0.07
CA TYR A 90 -2.78 5.68 0.79
C TYR A 90 -1.65 4.93 1.50
N VAL A 91 -1.75 4.85 2.84
CA VAL A 91 -0.72 4.26 3.70
C VAL A 91 -1.37 3.23 4.61
N MET A 92 -0.70 2.09 4.76
CA MET A 92 -1.11 1.02 5.67
C MET A 92 0.06 0.61 6.56
N TYR A 93 -0.25 0.24 7.79
CA TYR A 93 0.69 -0.37 8.73
C TYR A 93 0.26 -1.81 9.01
N GLY A 94 1.19 -2.75 8.98
CA GLY A 94 0.89 -4.16 9.13
C GLY A 94 2.10 -5.00 9.51
N LYS A 95 1.87 -6.29 9.74
CA LYS A 95 2.89 -7.27 10.11
C LYS A 95 2.80 -8.48 9.19
N LEU A 96 3.96 -9.02 8.79
CA LEU A 96 4.02 -10.29 8.09
C LEU A 96 3.53 -11.41 9.03
N TYR A 97 2.53 -12.17 8.60
CA TYR A 97 1.88 -13.19 9.43
C TYR A 97 2.23 -14.63 9.02
N ARG A 98 2.69 -14.85 7.80
CA ARG A 98 3.01 -16.16 7.24
C ARG A 98 4.17 -16.08 6.26
#